data_AF-A0A6I5XBA7-F1
#
_entry.id   AF-A0A6I5XBA7-F1
#
_cell.length_a   1.000
_cell.length_b   1.000
_cell.length_c   1.000
_cell.angle_alpha   90.00
_cell.angle_beta   90.00
_cell.angle_gamma   90.00
#
_symmetry.space_group_name_H-M   'P 1'
#
loop_
_entity.id
_entity.type
_entity.pdbx_description
1 polymer ?
#
loop_
_entity_poly.entity_id
_entity_poly.type
_entity_poly.pdbx_seq_one_letter_code
_entity_poly.pdbx_strand_id
1 'polypeptide(L)'
;MTEVDPEDDAIQRFVVRHFRYDSARRERRHVVVAAYDNEPEFMARIEQEQLQLDRRRASGTPVDPSEHVTGVVHDPGHSRLAANGRLVKRAFRHGVGAGPWLDDVELPRNMGVMRPSDPPDPHHVPAVKRALQTLRRVWAARS
;
A
#
# COMPACT_ATOMS: atom_id res chain seq x y z
N MET A 1 -19.74 -18.57 12.90
CA MET A 1 -18.84 -18.55 11.74
C MET A 1 -19.55 -18.11 10.47
N THR A 2 -19.50 -16.83 10.18
CA THR A 2 -19.84 -16.27 8.86
C THR A 2 -18.52 -15.98 8.14
N GLU A 3 -17.93 -17.03 7.55
CA GLU A 3 -16.89 -16.81 6.55
C GLU A 3 -17.52 -16.03 5.39
N VAL A 4 -16.83 -14.98 4.93
CA VAL A 4 -17.31 -14.09 3.87
C VAL A 4 -16.47 -14.27 2.61
N ASP A 5 -16.99 -13.79 1.48
CA ASP A 5 -16.21 -13.75 0.24
C ASP A 5 -15.00 -12.79 0.41
N PRO A 6 -13.75 -13.25 0.25
CA PRO A 6 -12.57 -12.39 0.32
C PRO A 6 -12.54 -11.27 -0.74
N GLU A 7 -13.36 -11.37 -1.79
CA GLU A 7 -13.49 -10.36 -2.84
C GLU A 7 -14.69 -9.42 -2.63
N ASP A 8 -15.48 -9.59 -1.57
CA ASP A 8 -16.56 -8.66 -1.23
C ASP A 8 -15.98 -7.30 -0.78
N ASP A 9 -15.98 -6.35 -1.71
CA ASP A 9 -15.44 -5.02 -1.51
C ASP A 9 -16.42 -4.05 -0.84
N ALA A 10 -17.65 -4.48 -0.54
CA ALA A 10 -18.66 -3.65 0.13
C ALA A 10 -18.47 -3.60 1.65
N ILE A 11 -17.79 -4.59 2.23
CA ILE A 11 -17.61 -4.72 3.67
C ILE A 11 -16.14 -4.63 4.08
N GLN A 12 -15.90 -4.33 5.35
CA GLN A 12 -14.60 -4.56 5.94
C GLN A 12 -14.39 -6.06 6.09
N ARG A 13 -13.24 -6.55 5.65
CA ARG A 13 -12.91 -7.98 5.68
C ARG A 13 -11.55 -8.23 6.29
N PHE A 14 -11.52 -9.21 7.17
CA PHE A 14 -10.34 -9.72 7.85
C PHE A 14 -9.88 -10.99 7.13
N VAL A 15 -8.81 -10.89 6.33
CA VAL A 15 -8.38 -11.95 5.41
C VAL A 15 -7.18 -12.69 5.99
N VAL A 16 -7.34 -14.00 6.19
CA VAL A 16 -6.26 -14.90 6.59
C VAL A 16 -5.52 -15.39 5.35
N ARG A 17 -4.20 -15.32 5.38
CA ARG A 17 -3.31 -15.70 4.27
C ARG A 17 -2.25 -16.66 4.75
N HIS A 18 -1.96 -17.66 3.95
CA HIS A 18 -0.86 -18.57 4.16
C HIS A 18 0.17 -18.34 3.05
N PHE A 19 1.35 -17.86 3.41
CA PHE A 19 2.48 -17.82 2.50
C PHE A 19 3.01 -19.23 2.31
N ARG A 20 2.82 -19.81 1.13
CA ARG A 20 3.24 -21.18 0.81
C ARG A 20 3.58 -21.33 -0.67
N TYR A 21 4.15 -22.46 -1.03
CA TYR A 21 4.29 -22.84 -2.43
C TYR A 21 2.92 -23.18 -3.03
N ASP A 22 2.51 -22.42 -4.06
CA ASP A 22 1.31 -22.67 -4.87
C ASP A 22 1.72 -23.57 -6.04
N SER A 23 1.37 -24.85 -5.97
CA SER A 23 1.73 -25.83 -7.00
C SER A 23 1.05 -25.57 -8.34
N ALA A 24 -0.11 -24.90 -8.36
CA ALA A 24 -0.82 -24.58 -9.60
C ALA A 24 -0.08 -23.51 -10.40
N ARG A 25 0.49 -22.52 -9.71
CA ARG A 25 1.29 -21.44 -10.33
C ARG A 25 2.79 -21.69 -10.30
N ARG A 26 3.23 -22.73 -9.61
CA ARG A 26 4.62 -23.12 -9.40
C ARG A 26 5.47 -22.02 -8.74
N GLU A 27 4.86 -21.20 -7.89
CA GLU A 27 5.50 -20.05 -7.25
C GLU A 27 5.17 -19.97 -5.75
N ARG A 28 6.03 -19.30 -4.96
CA ARG A 28 5.73 -19.00 -3.56
C ARG A 28 4.87 -17.74 -3.49
N ARG A 29 3.73 -17.80 -2.80
CA ARG A 29 2.83 -16.66 -2.66
C ARG A 29 1.93 -16.77 -1.44
N HIS A 30 1.34 -15.63 -1.08
CA HIS A 30 0.20 -15.62 -0.16
C HIS A 30 -1.02 -16.22 -0.86
N VAL A 31 -1.53 -17.31 -0.30
CA VAL A 31 -2.80 -17.94 -0.66
C VAL A 31 -3.83 -17.55 0.39
N VAL A 32 -4.99 -17.06 -0.04
CA VAL A 32 -6.11 -16.76 0.87
C VAL A 32 -6.65 -18.08 1.43
N VAL A 33 -6.77 -18.15 2.75
CA VAL A 33 -7.27 -19.35 3.46
C VAL A 33 -8.73 -19.17 3.86
N ALA A 34 -9.07 -17.98 4.34
CA ALA A 34 -10.41 -17.62 4.80
C ALA A 34 -10.54 -16.09 4.88
N ALA A 35 -11.76 -15.57 4.88
CA ALA A 35 -12.06 -14.19 5.20
C ALA A 35 -13.25 -14.08 6.15
N TYR A 36 -13.23 -13.09 7.04
CA TYR A 36 -14.27 -12.86 8.04
C TYR A 36 -14.71 -11.39 8.05
N ASP A 37 -15.92 -11.15 8.52
CA ASP A 37 -16.47 -9.81 8.79
C ASP A 37 -16.15 -9.30 10.20
N ASN A 38 -15.53 -10.13 11.05
CA ASN A 38 -15.24 -9.81 12.44
C ASN A 38 -13.84 -10.29 12.87
N GLU A 39 -13.23 -9.52 13.77
CA GLU A 39 -11.88 -9.74 14.26
C GLU A 39 -11.71 -11.00 15.13
N PRO A 40 -12.64 -11.36 16.05
CA PRO A 40 -12.48 -12.54 16.90
C PRO A 40 -12.35 -13.86 16.11
N GLU A 41 -13.22 -14.08 15.11
CA GLU A 41 -13.18 -15.29 14.26
C GLU A 41 -11.90 -15.31 13.41
N PHE A 42 -11.46 -14.15 12.94
CA PHE A 42 -10.19 -13.99 12.22
C PHE A 42 -8.97 -14.38 13.08
N MET A 43 -8.90 -13.88 14.32
CA MET A 43 -7.80 -14.19 15.23
C MET A 43 -7.78 -15.68 15.59
N ALA A 44 -8.95 -16.25 15.92
CA ALA A 44 -9.08 -17.68 16.19
C ALA A 44 -8.60 -18.53 14.99
N ARG A 45 -8.89 -18.10 13.76
CA ARG A 45 -8.45 -18.81 12.55
C ARG A 45 -6.94 -18.71 12.33
N ILE A 46 -6.31 -17.56 12.58
CA ILE A 46 -4.85 -17.42 12.50
C ILE A 46 -4.17 -18.36 13.48
N GLU A 47 -4.62 -18.38 14.73
CA GLU A 47 -4.06 -19.24 15.78
C GLU A 47 -4.20 -20.72 15.40
N GLN A 48 -5.36 -21.12 14.88
CA GLN A 48 -5.60 -22.48 14.44
C GLN A 48 -4.66 -22.90 13.30
N GLU A 49 -4.49 -22.05 12.29
CA GLU A 49 -3.61 -22.33 11.14
C GLU A 49 -2.14 -22.34 11.54
N GLN A 50 -1.72 -21.43 12.43
CA GLN A 50 -0.37 -21.42 12.97
C GLN A 50 -0.08 -22.69 13.77
N LEU A 51 -1.01 -23.13 14.61
CA LEU A 51 -0.90 -24.38 15.37
C LEU A 51 -0.80 -25.60 14.44
N GLN A 52 -1.56 -25.63 13.34
CA GLN A 52 -1.45 -26.70 12.35
C GLN A 52 -0.08 -26.70 11.66
N LEU A 53 0.43 -25.53 11.29
CA LEU A 53 1.76 -25.39 10.69
C LEU A 53 2.86 -25.87 11.64
N ASP A 54 2.78 -25.49 12.92
CA ASP A 54 3.76 -25.89 13.92
C ASP A 54 3.70 -27.39 14.23
N ARG A 55 2.51 -27.99 14.24
CA ARG A 55 2.35 -29.45 14.33
C ARG A 55 3.01 -30.17 13.15
N ARG A 56 2.83 -29.68 11.92
CA ARG A 56 3.48 -30.25 10.72
C ARG A 56 5.00 -30.15 10.79
N ARG A 57 5.54 -29.04 11.30
CA ARG A 57 6.98 -28.87 11.53
C ARG A 57 7.50 -29.86 12.57
N ALA A 58 6.76 -30.03 13.68
CA ALA A 58 7.12 -30.94 14.75
C ALA A 58 7.05 -32.43 14.34
N SER A 59 6.14 -32.80 13.43
CA SER A 59 6.01 -34.18 12.94
C SER A 59 7.10 -34.60 11.95
N GLY A 60 8.09 -33.74 11.67
CA GLY A 60 9.16 -34.03 10.71
C GLY A 60 8.69 -34.06 9.26
N THR A 61 7.48 -33.57 8.97
CA THR A 61 7.03 -33.39 7.60
C THR A 61 7.89 -32.31 6.95
N PRO A 62 8.39 -32.49 5.72
CA PRO A 62 9.08 -31.43 5.01
C PRO A 62 8.15 -30.22 4.83
N VAL A 63 8.35 -29.19 5.64
CA VAL A 63 7.66 -27.90 5.57
C VAL A 63 8.70 -26.87 5.14
N ASP A 64 8.35 -26.00 4.19
CA ASP A 64 9.25 -24.93 3.79
C ASP A 64 9.49 -23.99 5.01
N PRO A 65 10.75 -23.68 5.37
CA PRO A 65 11.04 -22.78 6.50
C PRO A 65 10.41 -21.39 6.35
N SER A 66 10.14 -20.96 5.11
CA SER A 66 9.48 -19.69 4.81
C SER A 66 7.95 -19.76 4.88
N GLU A 67 7.33 -20.94 5.03
CA GLU A 67 5.88 -21.04 5.23
C GLU A 67 5.48 -20.29 6.50
N HIS A 68 4.49 -19.40 6.41
CA HIS A 68 3.95 -18.67 7.56
C HIS A 68 2.52 -18.19 7.30
N VAL A 69 1.76 -18.03 8.38
CA VAL A 69 0.38 -17.54 8.35
C VAL A 69 0.37 -16.07 8.76
N THR A 70 -0.33 -15.24 8.00
CA THR A 70 -0.53 -13.82 8.30
C THR A 70 -1.98 -13.42 8.11
N GLY A 71 -2.35 -12.28 8.69
CA GLY A 71 -3.64 -11.68 8.50
C GLY A 71 -3.53 -10.27 7.95
N VAL A 72 -4.51 -9.85 7.15
CA VAL A 72 -4.62 -8.46 6.70
C VAL A 72 -6.06 -7.98 6.84
N VAL A 73 -6.24 -6.69 7.10
CA VAL A 73 -7.55 -6.04 7.09
C VAL A 73 -7.70 -5.27 5.79
N HIS A 74 -8.84 -5.45 5.13
CA HIS A 74 -9.24 -4.67 3.97
C HIS A 74 -10.48 -3.87 4.30
N ASP A 75 -10.38 -2.56 4.19
CA ASP A 75 -11.52 -1.66 4.33
C ASP A 75 -12.48 -1.78 3.12
N PRO A 76 -13.75 -1.36 3.26
CA PRO A 76 -14.66 -1.23 2.13
C PRO A 76 -14.03 -0.39 1.00
N GLY A 77 -14.18 -0.85 -0.24
CA GLY A 77 -13.60 -0.21 -1.42
C GLY A 77 -12.11 -0.45 -1.62
N HIS A 78 -11.45 -1.31 -0.84
CA HIS A 78 -10.03 -1.62 -0.98
C HIS A 78 -9.65 -2.06 -2.41
N SER A 79 -10.41 -2.97 -3.01
CA SER A 79 -10.15 -3.48 -4.36
C SER A 79 -10.33 -2.38 -5.41
N ARG A 80 -11.38 -1.56 -5.26
CA ARG A 80 -11.62 -0.38 -6.12
C ARG A 80 -10.47 0.62 -6.03
N LEU A 81 -10.03 0.99 -4.82
CA LEU A 81 -8.89 1.88 -4.61
C LEU A 81 -7.60 1.29 -5.20
N ALA A 82 -7.34 0.01 -5.00
CA ALA A 82 -6.18 -0.66 -5.56
C ALA A 82 -6.21 -0.66 -7.11
N ALA A 83 -7.39 -0.82 -7.72
CA ALA A 83 -7.56 -0.71 -9.17
C ALA A 83 -7.26 0.71 -9.68
N ASN A 84 -7.76 1.74 -8.99
CA ASN A 84 -7.48 3.15 -9.29
C ASN A 84 -5.98 3.43 -9.20
N GLY A 85 -5.30 2.97 -8.14
CA GLY A 85 -3.85 3.12 -8.02
C GLY A 85 -3.07 2.43 -9.14
N ARG A 86 -3.53 1.26 -9.63
CA ARG A 86 -2.94 0.58 -10.79
C ARG A 86 -3.16 1.37 -12.08
N LEU A 87 -4.35 1.93 -12.28
CA LEU A 87 -4.67 2.78 -13.42
C LEU A 87 -3.74 4.00 -13.45
N VAL A 88 -3.63 4.73 -12.34
CA VAL A 88 -2.79 5.93 -12.21
C VAL A 88 -1.32 5.61 -12.48
N LYS A 89 -0.78 4.56 -11.84
CA LYS A 89 0.60 4.09 -12.09
C LYS A 89 0.84 3.74 -13.56
N ARG A 90 -0.14 3.10 -14.22
CA ARG A 90 -0.05 2.73 -15.64
C ARG A 90 -0.09 3.97 -16.53
N ALA A 91 -1.00 4.90 -16.28
CA ALA A 91 -1.12 6.15 -17.02
C ALA A 91 0.21 6.93 -17.02
N PHE A 92 0.81 7.14 -15.85
CA PHE A 92 2.10 7.82 -15.74
C PHE A 92 3.25 7.06 -16.40
N ARG A 93 3.27 5.71 -16.30
CA ARG A 93 4.26 4.89 -17.01
C ARG A 93 4.23 5.12 -18.53
N HIS A 94 3.06 5.43 -19.08
CA HIS A 94 2.88 5.71 -20.51
C HIS A 94 2.91 7.21 -20.84
N GLY A 95 3.30 8.07 -19.89
CA GLY A 95 3.41 9.52 -20.12
C GLY A 95 2.08 10.26 -20.22
N VAL A 96 0.97 9.63 -19.80
CA VAL A 96 -0.33 10.30 -19.75
C VAL A 96 -0.28 11.37 -18.65
N GLY A 97 -0.52 12.62 -19.03
CA GLY A 97 -0.52 13.75 -18.09
C GLY A 97 -1.61 13.65 -17.03
N ALA A 98 -1.32 14.16 -15.84
CA ALA A 98 -2.31 14.40 -14.80
C ALA A 98 -3.26 15.51 -15.26
N GLY A 99 -4.42 15.13 -15.79
CA GLY A 99 -5.48 16.03 -16.25
C GLY A 99 -6.74 15.90 -15.40
N PRO A 100 -7.88 16.46 -15.86
CA PRO A 100 -9.15 16.43 -15.13
C PRO A 100 -9.59 15.02 -14.72
N TRP A 101 -9.28 14.01 -15.54
CA TRP A 101 -9.58 12.61 -15.25
C TRP A 101 -9.00 12.10 -13.93
N LEU A 102 -7.90 12.69 -13.44
CA LEU A 102 -7.27 12.28 -12.19
C LEU A 102 -8.00 12.80 -10.96
N ASP A 103 -8.79 13.87 -11.10
CA ASP A 103 -9.59 14.45 -10.01
C ASP A 103 -10.86 13.63 -9.74
N ASP A 104 -11.38 12.97 -10.77
CA ASP A 104 -12.54 12.09 -10.69
C ASP A 104 -12.20 10.68 -10.13
N VAL A 105 -10.91 10.39 -9.95
CA VAL A 105 -10.42 9.09 -9.49
C VAL A 105 -10.07 9.15 -8.00
N GLU A 106 -10.79 8.36 -7.20
CA GLU A 106 -10.44 8.20 -5.79
C GLU A 106 -9.09 7.46 -5.65
N LEU A 107 -8.12 8.11 -4.99
CA LEU A 107 -6.76 7.61 -4.87
C LEU A 107 -6.56 6.77 -3.59
N PRO A 108 -5.74 5.71 -3.64
CA PRO A 108 -5.25 5.06 -2.43
C PRO A 108 -4.59 6.06 -1.48
N ARG A 109 -4.74 5.84 -0.17
CA ARG A 109 -4.19 6.73 0.87
C ARG A 109 -2.67 6.94 0.79
N ASN A 110 -1.94 6.03 0.17
CA ASN A 110 -0.49 6.13 -0.03
C ASN A 110 -0.10 6.86 -1.33
N MET A 111 -1.06 7.42 -2.07
CA MET A 111 -0.84 8.19 -3.28
C MET A 111 -1.37 9.61 -3.09
N GLY A 112 -0.65 10.58 -3.66
CA GLY A 112 -1.09 11.97 -3.73
C GLY A 112 -0.64 12.59 -5.04
N VAL A 113 -1.38 13.59 -5.50
CA VAL A 113 -1.04 14.36 -6.70
C VAL A 113 -0.43 15.67 -6.23
N MET A 114 0.86 15.85 -6.50
CA MET A 114 1.50 17.15 -6.33
C MET A 114 1.36 17.90 -7.65
N ARG A 115 0.52 18.93 -7.66
CA ARG A 115 0.51 19.89 -8.75
C ARG A 115 1.64 20.88 -8.52
N PRO A 116 2.38 21.28 -9.56
CA PRO A 116 3.14 22.51 -9.45
C PRO A 116 2.14 23.59 -9.07
N SER A 117 2.32 24.21 -7.90
CA SER A 117 1.67 25.48 -7.61
C SER A 117 1.94 26.43 -8.78
N ASP A 118 0.98 27.28 -9.11
CA ASP A 118 1.12 28.35 -10.10
C ASP A 118 2.53 28.97 -10.03
N PRO A 119 3.11 29.38 -11.19
CA PRO A 119 4.46 29.92 -11.23
C PRO A 119 4.62 30.98 -10.14
N PRO A 120 5.78 31.03 -9.47
CA PRO A 120 5.99 31.96 -8.36
C PRO A 120 5.61 33.36 -8.84
N ASP A 121 4.72 34.00 -8.08
CA ASP A 121 4.35 35.39 -8.29
C ASP A 121 5.65 36.17 -8.57
N PRO A 122 5.78 36.85 -9.73
CA PRO A 122 7.00 37.59 -10.07
C PRO A 122 7.35 38.67 -9.03
N HIS A 123 6.41 39.01 -8.13
CA HIS A 123 6.61 39.93 -7.01
C HIS A 123 7.02 39.24 -5.69
N HIS A 124 7.02 37.91 -5.61
CA HIS A 124 7.48 37.17 -4.42
C HIS A 124 8.99 36.92 -4.47
N VAL A 125 9.76 37.76 -3.78
CA VAL A 125 11.20 37.54 -3.60
C VAL A 125 11.41 36.55 -2.44
N PRO A 126 11.99 35.35 -2.65
CA PRO A 126 12.23 34.40 -1.57
C PRO A 126 13.23 34.97 -0.57
N ALA A 127 13.01 34.74 0.73
CA ALA A 127 13.88 35.21 1.82
C ALA A 127 15.36 34.85 1.65
N VAL A 128 15.66 33.78 0.90
CA VAL A 128 17.03 33.33 0.56
C VAL A 128 17.78 34.37 -0.29
N LYS A 129 17.11 35.13 -1.16
CA LYS A 129 17.75 36.21 -1.93
C LYS A 129 18.14 37.42 -1.07
N ARG A 130 17.45 37.68 0.04
CA ARG A 130 17.83 38.76 0.98
C ARG A 130 19.12 38.44 1.73
N ALA A 131 19.34 37.18 2.14
CA ALA A 131 20.56 36.78 2.83
C ALA A 131 21.82 36.90 1.95
N LEU A 132 21.72 36.55 0.67
CA LEU A 132 22.85 36.63 -0.28
C LEU A 132 23.19 38.07 -0.69
N GLN A 133 22.22 38.99 -0.74
CA GLN A 133 22.51 40.42 -0.98
C GLN A 133 23.20 41.09 0.22
N THR A 134 22.84 40.71 1.45
CA THR A 134 23.49 41.23 2.66
C THR A 134 24.94 40.74 2.76
N LEU A 135 25.22 39.47 2.45
CA LEU A 135 26.58 38.93 2.46
C LEU A 135 27.49 39.56 1.39
N ARG A 136 26.94 39.93 0.23
CA ARG A 136 27.71 40.59 -0.84
C ARG A 136 28.12 42.03 -0.50
N ARG A 137 27.31 42.75 0.30
CA ARG A 137 27.67 44.10 0.79
C ARG A 137 28.73 44.09 1.88
N VAL A 138 28.73 43.07 2.75
CA VAL A 138 29.74 42.92 3.81
C VAL A 138 31.11 42.54 3.26
N TRP A 139 31.17 41.81 2.14
CA TRP A 139 32.44 41.46 1.50
C TRP A 139 33.06 42.61 0.69
N ALA A 140 32.25 43.48 0.09
CA ALA A 140 32.72 44.64 -0.67
C ALA A 140 33.19 45.83 0.21
N ALA A 141 32.86 45.84 1.50
CA ALA A 141 33.30 46.88 2.45
C ALA A 141 34.63 46.53 3.15
N ARG A 142 35.31 45.47 2.70
CA ARG A 142 36.54 44.93 3.31
C ARG A 142 37.70 44.79 2.32
N SER A 143 37.62 45.47 1.17
CA SER A 143 38.69 45.65 0.18
C SER A 143 38.97 47.12 -0.02
#